data_AF-A0AAD0EDD4-F1
#
_entry.id   AF-A0AAD0EDD4-F1
#
_cell.length_a   1.000
_cell.length_b   1.000
_cell.length_c   1.000
_cell.angle_alpha   90.00
_cell.angle_beta   90.00
_cell.angle_gamma   90.00
#
_symmetry.space_group_name_H-M   'P 1'
#
loop_
_entity.id
_entity.type
_entity.pdbx_description
1 polymer ?
#
loop_
_entity_poly.entity_id
_entity_poly.type
_entity_poly.pdbx_seq_one_letter_code
_entity_poly.pdbx_strand_id
1 'polypeptide(L)'
;MRDGWKNLAKPQSNRKTARRFFSDMLWVAFPATSDHDLCKRAAVALEVNARTVNNWLNCHNDAPGPIVLKVLLIAGAEIVFQQIEGPK
;
A
#
# COMPACT_ATOMS: atom_id res chain seq x y z
N MET A 1 -11.06 39.95 -7.38
CA MET A 1 -9.70 39.37 -7.46
C MET A 1 -9.56 38.31 -6.38
N ARG A 2 -9.29 37.05 -6.77
CA ARG A 2 -8.64 35.95 -6.02
C ARG A 2 -8.93 35.79 -4.51
N ASP A 3 -9.98 35.04 -4.14
CA ASP A 3 -10.11 34.40 -2.82
C ASP A 3 -10.45 32.90 -2.88
N GLY A 4 -10.23 32.25 -4.03
CA GLY A 4 -10.63 30.84 -4.23
C GLY A 4 -9.63 29.78 -3.76
N TRP A 5 -8.42 30.13 -3.29
CA TRP A 5 -7.33 29.15 -3.14
C TRP A 5 -7.00 28.79 -1.67
N LYS A 6 -7.71 29.35 -0.70
CA LYS A 6 -7.38 29.18 0.73
C LYS A 6 -7.77 27.80 1.33
N ASN A 7 -8.37 26.89 0.57
CA ASN A 7 -8.90 25.62 1.10
C ASN A 7 -8.50 24.34 0.33
N LEU A 8 -7.45 24.38 -0.50
CA LEU A 8 -6.95 23.17 -1.18
C LEU A 8 -6.03 22.29 -0.31
N ALA A 9 -5.62 22.80 0.84
CA ALA A 9 -4.75 22.09 1.77
C ALA A 9 -5.56 21.48 2.91
N LYS A 10 -6.08 20.26 2.72
CA LYS A 10 -6.30 19.30 3.82
C LYS A 10 -5.20 18.22 3.78
N PRO A 11 -3.93 18.56 4.04
CA PRO A 11 -2.83 17.61 3.90
C PRO A 11 -2.93 16.44 4.87
N GLN A 12 -3.52 16.64 6.05
CA GLN A 12 -3.54 15.63 7.10
C GLN A 12 -4.58 14.52 6.87
N SER A 13 -5.79 14.88 6.41
CA SER A 13 -6.79 13.86 6.02
C SER A 13 -6.29 13.05 4.83
N ASN A 14 -5.66 13.71 3.85
CA ASN A 14 -5.15 13.05 2.65
C ASN A 14 -4.03 12.06 2.96
N ARG A 15 -3.14 12.36 3.92
CA ARG A 15 -2.08 11.43 4.33
C ARG A 15 -2.63 10.18 5.01
N LYS A 16 -3.60 10.32 5.91
CA LYS A 16 -4.23 9.15 6.56
C LYS A 16 -4.94 8.27 5.53
N THR A 17 -5.68 8.88 4.61
CA THR A 17 -6.33 8.17 3.51
C THR A 17 -5.31 7.47 2.59
N ALA A 18 -4.21 8.14 2.25
CA ALA A 18 -3.16 7.56 1.41
C ALA A 18 -2.46 6.36 2.08
N ARG A 19 -2.18 6.43 3.39
CA ARG A 19 -1.61 5.30 4.13
C ARG A 19 -2.57 4.13 4.20
N ARG A 20 -3.86 4.40 4.41
CA ARG A 20 -4.87 3.33 4.43
C ARG A 20 -4.96 2.66 3.06
N PHE A 21 -5.02 3.45 1.99
CA PHE A 21 -4.99 2.94 0.63
C PHE A 21 -3.74 2.09 0.35
N PHE A 22 -2.56 2.53 0.80
CA PHE A 22 -1.33 1.75 0.65
C PHE A 22 -1.36 0.45 1.47
N SER A 23 -1.90 0.48 2.68
CA SER A 23 -2.12 -0.74 3.49
C SER A 23 -3.04 -1.72 2.78
N ASP A 24 -4.15 -1.25 2.21
CA ASP A 24 -5.08 -2.11 1.47
C ASP A 24 -4.39 -2.69 0.21
N MET A 25 -3.54 -1.90 -0.46
CA MET A 25 -2.75 -2.36 -1.62
C MET A 25 -1.72 -3.43 -1.26
N LEU A 26 -1.11 -3.36 -0.08
CA LEU A 26 -0.20 -4.42 0.41
C LEU A 26 -0.92 -5.77 0.54
N TRP A 27 -2.19 -5.78 0.94
CA TRP A 27 -3.00 -7.01 1.00
C TRP A 27 -3.31 -7.60 -0.36
N VAL A 28 -3.47 -6.75 -1.38
CA VAL A 28 -3.65 -7.19 -2.76
C VAL A 28 -2.34 -7.72 -3.34
N ALA A 29 -1.23 -7.01 -3.14
CA ALA A 29 0.08 -7.39 -3.65
C ALA A 29 0.64 -8.65 -2.99
N PHE A 30 0.31 -8.89 -1.72
CA PHE A 30 0.83 -10.03 -0.95
C PHE A 30 -0.32 -10.73 -0.21
N PRO A 31 -1.17 -11.50 -0.92
CA PRO A 31 -2.27 -12.23 -0.29
C PRO A 31 -1.75 -13.15 0.81
N ALA A 32 -2.29 -12.97 2.03
CA ALA A 32 -1.91 -13.72 3.23
C ALA A 32 -3.12 -13.91 4.14
N THR A 33 -2.98 -14.76 5.16
CA THR A 33 -4.05 -15.04 6.14
C THR A 33 -3.92 -14.27 7.45
N SER A 34 -2.79 -13.57 7.64
CA SER A 34 -2.51 -12.75 8.83
C SER A 34 -1.49 -11.66 8.54
N ASP A 35 -1.52 -10.58 9.32
CA ASP A 35 -0.56 -9.47 9.24
C ASP A 35 0.88 -9.95 9.33
N HIS A 36 1.16 -10.93 10.20
CA HIS A 36 2.51 -11.48 10.40
C HIS A 36 3.04 -12.17 9.15
N ASP A 37 2.19 -12.95 8.47
CA ASP A 37 2.56 -13.64 7.24
C ASP A 37 2.74 -12.64 6.09
N LEU A 38 1.84 -11.65 5.96
CA LEU A 38 2.00 -10.56 5.00
C LEU A 38 3.32 -9.83 5.21
N CYS A 39 3.62 -9.43 6.44
CA CYS A 39 4.85 -8.69 6.77
C CYS A 39 6.10 -9.46 6.36
N LYS A 40 6.14 -10.78 6.58
CA LYS A 40 7.28 -11.62 6.18
C LYS A 40 7.43 -11.69 4.67
N ARG A 41 6.35 -11.95 3.94
CA ARG A 41 6.37 -12.08 2.47
C ARG A 41 6.77 -10.77 1.80
N ALA A 42 6.11 -9.68 2.19
CA ALA A 42 6.39 -8.35 1.67
C ALA A 42 7.81 -7.88 2.01
N ALA A 43 8.32 -8.16 3.21
CA ALA A 43 9.68 -7.82 3.61
C ALA A 43 10.73 -8.44 2.67
N VAL A 44 10.56 -9.71 2.32
CA VAL A 44 11.46 -10.41 1.40
C VAL A 44 11.36 -9.82 0.00
N ALA A 45 10.14 -9.65 -0.54
CA ALA A 45 9.93 -9.16 -1.89
C ALA A 45 10.37 -7.70 -2.10
N LEU A 46 10.23 -6.87 -1.06
CA LEU A 46 10.56 -5.45 -1.09
C LEU A 46 11.97 -5.14 -0.56
N GLU A 47 12.69 -6.14 -0.05
CA GLU A 47 14.02 -6.04 0.55
C GLU A 47 14.07 -5.05 1.73
N VAL A 48 13.05 -5.10 2.59
CA VAL A 48 12.92 -4.25 3.79
C VAL A 48 12.69 -5.09 5.04
N ASN A 49 12.79 -4.47 6.21
CA ASN A 49 12.46 -5.16 7.47
C ASN A 49 10.93 -5.36 7.60
N ALA A 50 10.50 -6.53 8.08
CA ALA A 50 9.10 -6.84 8.39
C ALA A 50 8.46 -5.82 9.36
N ARG A 51 9.23 -5.26 10.30
CA ARG A 51 8.72 -4.17 11.16
C ARG A 51 8.33 -2.93 10.36
N THR A 52 9.09 -2.59 9.32
CA THR A 52 8.78 -1.46 8.44
C THR A 52 7.45 -1.69 7.71
N VAL A 53 7.23 -2.90 7.22
CA VAL A 53 5.96 -3.29 6.60
C VAL A 53 4.81 -3.20 7.61
N ASN A 54 5.01 -3.72 8.82
CA ASN A 54 4.01 -3.64 9.88
C ASN A 54 3.65 -2.18 10.22
N ASN A 55 4.63 -1.27 10.21
CA ASN A 55 4.37 0.15 10.42
C ASN A 55 3.50 0.74 9.30
N TRP A 56 3.69 0.33 8.05
CA TRP A 56 2.85 0.74 6.92
C TRP A 56 1.42 0.20 7.03
N LEU A 57 1.26 -1.09 7.38
CA LEU A 57 -0.07 -1.70 7.62
C LEU A 57 -0.84 -0.95 8.71
N ASN A 58 -0.15 -0.60 9.81
CA ASN A 58 -0.74 0.16 10.91
C ASN A 58 -0.81 1.68 10.62
N CYS A 59 -0.52 2.12 9.39
CA CYS A 59 -0.55 3.52 8.94
C CYS A 59 0.33 4.48 9.77
N HIS A 60 1.37 3.96 10.42
CA HIS A 60 2.24 4.71 11.33
C HIS A 60 3.15 5.68 10.56
N ASN A 61 3.73 5.22 9.45
CA ASN A 61 4.58 6.01 8.56
C ASN A 61 4.19 5.83 7.09
N ASP A 62 4.69 6.73 6.25
CA ASP A 62 4.52 6.65 4.80
C ASP A 62 5.59 5.73 4.19
N ALA A 63 5.22 5.02 3.13
CA ALA A 63 6.19 4.28 2.31
C ALA A 63 6.88 5.23 1.33
N PRO A 64 8.18 5.02 1.03
CA PRO A 64 8.87 5.83 0.04
C PRO A 64 8.34 5.53 -1.37
N GLY A 65 8.34 6.54 -2.25
CA GLY A 65 7.75 6.44 -3.60
C GLY A 65 8.16 5.21 -4.43
N PRO A 66 9.44 4.80 -4.46
CA PRO A 66 9.86 3.58 -5.16
C PRO A 66 9.22 2.30 -4.62
N ILE A 67 8.99 2.22 -3.31
CA ILE A 67 8.29 1.07 -2.70
C ILE A 67 6.81 1.08 -3.08
N VAL A 68 6.18 2.26 -3.08
CA VAL A 68 4.79 2.41 -3.54
C VAL A 68 4.64 1.92 -4.97
N LEU A 69 5.58 2.29 -5.85
CA LEU A 69 5.59 1.82 -7.25
C LEU A 69 5.77 0.30 -7.35
N LYS A 70 6.71 -0.29 -6.60
CA LYS A 70 6.90 -1.76 -6.58
C LYS A 70 5.62 -2.49 -6.16
N VAL A 71 4.99 -2.04 -5.06
CA VAL A 71 3.75 -2.65 -4.55
C VAL A 71 2.60 -2.49 -5.54
N LEU A 72 2.48 -1.33 -6.19
CA LEU A 72 1.48 -1.10 -7.24
C LEU A 72 1.64 -2.07 -8.42
N LEU A 73 2.89 -2.28 -8.88
CA LEU A 73 3.18 -3.22 -9.98
C LEU A 73 2.82 -4.66 -9.61
N ILE A 74 3.18 -5.09 -8.39
CA ILE A 74 2.86 -6.43 -7.89
C ILE A 74 1.34 -6.61 -7.75
N ALA A 75 0.65 -5.66 -7.13
CA ALA A 75 -0.81 -5.70 -7.00
C ALA A 75 -1.51 -5.75 -8.37
N GLY A 76 -1.03 -4.97 -9.34
CA GLY A 76 -1.57 -4.98 -10.71
C GLY A 76 -1.38 -6.33 -11.39
N ALA A 77 -0.21 -6.94 -11.25
CA ALA A 77 0.05 -8.29 -11.75
C ALA A 77 -0.91 -9.31 -11.13
N GLU A 78 -1.12 -9.24 -9.82
CA GLU A 78 -1.98 -10.20 -9.10
C GLU A 78 -3.45 -10.10 -9.49
N ILE A 79 -3.96 -8.90 -9.76
CA ILE A 79 -5.31 -8.72 -10.30
C ILE A 79 -5.45 -9.32 -11.70
N VAL A 80 -4.41 -9.23 -12.54
CA VAL A 80 -4.42 -9.81 -13.89
C VAL A 80 -4.33 -11.33 -13.82
N PHE A 81 -3.46 -11.89 -12.96
CA PHE A 81 -3.35 -13.33 -12.76
C PHE A 81 -4.67 -13.94 -12.26
N GLN A 82 -5.34 -13.31 -11.30
CA GLN A 82 -6.66 -13.77 -10.83
C GLN A 82 -7.73 -13.82 -11.94
N GLN A 83 -7.66 -12.91 -12.93
CA GLN A 83 -8.59 -12.92 -14.06
C GLN A 83 -8.28 -14.05 -15.06
N ILE A 84 -7.00 -14.39 -15.24
CA ILE A 84 -6.56 -15.42 -16.18
C ILE A 84 -6.78 -16.82 -15.59
N GLU A 85 -6.60 -16.99 -14.29
CA GLU A 85 -6.73 -18.30 -13.61
C GLU A 85 -8.19 -18.77 -13.51
N GLY A 86 -9.18 -17.88 -13.71
CA GLY A 86 -10.60 -18.20 -13.67
C GLY A 86 -11.11 -18.57 -12.26
N PRO A 87 -12.42 -18.46 -11.99
CA PRO A 87 -12.97 -18.93 -10.72
C PRO A 87 -12.79 -20.45 -10.64
N LYS A 88 -12.11 -20.89 -9.58
CA LYS A 88 -11.98 -22.31 -9.24
C LYS A 88 -13.33 -22.93 -8.86
#